data_AF-A0A2T2SGL2-F1
#
_entry.id   AF-A0A2T2SGL2-F1
#
_cell.length_a   1.000
_cell.length_b   1.000
_cell.length_c   1.000
_cell.angle_alpha   90.00
_cell.angle_beta   90.00
_cell.angle_gamma   90.00
#
_symmetry.space_group_name_H-M   'P 1'
#
loop_
_entity.id
_entity.type
_entity.pdbx_description
1 polymer ?
#
loop_
_entity_poly.entity_id
_entity_poly.type
_entity_poly.pdbx_seq_one_letter_code
_entity_poly.pdbx_strand_id
1 'polypeptide(L)'
;MVNASGSTPTLINVLFYNNFTTDFYSGNGGAIYNCEDCAPRIVNATFISNDTDARESTDGRGGAMYNAGNAVVRNSIFWNNGAEHEGNQIYNAGDAAADVDTSLVQGGYSAGSPNLIFSGDPLIADPSGGDFNLTEGSPALDAGGNEYLPPDTLDLDADGDSSETLPLDLEGTPRINDNDASEETPARVDLGAYEAPPGVIPVELTSFTGTVDEESAHLRWRTASETNNAGFRVEHRPPDADAWTPVGSVEGAGTTSRPQNYRFRTEALAPGRHAFRLRQVDLDGSTETHGPVRVQVGLSERFVLSAPSPNPVRWQATVRVASREGESVRVVLYDALGRRVQTLHDGSLPAGQVKTLRFGTETLASGRYFLRLIGPDGTGRTRSLSVVR
;
A
#
# COMPACT_ATOMS: atom_id res chain seq x y z
N MET A 1 -26.51 -24.71 -6.71
CA MET A 1 -27.67 -24.33 -5.86
C MET A 1 -28.55 -23.35 -6.65
N VAL A 2 -29.88 -23.51 -6.60
CA VAL A 2 -30.81 -22.60 -7.30
C VAL A 2 -31.69 -21.91 -6.26
N ASN A 3 -31.63 -20.59 -6.24
CA ASN A 3 -32.51 -19.71 -5.47
C ASN A 3 -33.61 -19.21 -6.41
N ALA A 4 -34.86 -19.51 -6.06
CA ALA A 4 -36.03 -19.24 -6.88
C ALA A 4 -37.17 -18.68 -6.03
N SER A 5 -38.14 -18.05 -6.71
CA SER A 5 -39.40 -17.60 -6.09
C SER A 5 -39.21 -16.70 -4.85
N GLY A 6 -38.22 -15.79 -4.90
CA GLY A 6 -37.97 -14.82 -3.83
C GLY A 6 -37.26 -15.40 -2.59
N SER A 7 -36.56 -16.54 -2.73
CA SER A 7 -35.86 -17.17 -1.61
C SER A 7 -34.70 -16.31 -1.05
N THR A 8 -34.51 -16.34 0.27
CA THR A 8 -33.48 -15.57 0.99
C THR A 8 -32.64 -16.45 1.94
N PRO A 9 -31.96 -17.51 1.45
CA PRO A 9 -31.20 -18.40 2.31
C PRO A 9 -29.99 -17.68 2.93
N THR A 10 -29.58 -18.14 4.10
CA THR A 10 -28.32 -17.73 4.73
C THR A 10 -27.33 -18.88 4.64
N LEU A 11 -26.14 -18.60 4.10
CA LEU A 11 -25.07 -19.55 3.84
C LEU A 11 -23.84 -19.07 4.63
N ILE A 12 -23.36 -19.89 5.56
CA ILE A 12 -22.31 -19.57 6.52
C ILE A 12 -21.27 -20.69 6.50
N ASN A 13 -19.98 -20.35 6.41
CA ASN A 13 -18.88 -21.32 6.38
C ASN A 13 -19.05 -22.40 5.30
N VAL A 14 -19.51 -22.01 4.10
CA VAL A 14 -19.81 -22.97 3.03
C VAL A 14 -18.73 -23.00 1.96
N LEU A 15 -18.42 -24.21 1.48
CA LEU A 15 -17.57 -24.43 0.32
C LEU A 15 -18.40 -24.80 -0.91
N PHE A 16 -18.25 -24.02 -1.98
CA PHE A 16 -18.69 -24.36 -3.33
C PHE A 16 -17.45 -24.67 -4.16
N TYR A 17 -17.18 -25.96 -4.35
CA TYR A 17 -16.03 -26.44 -5.08
C TYR A 17 -16.41 -27.29 -6.29
N ASN A 18 -15.81 -27.00 -7.45
CA ASN A 18 -15.88 -27.83 -8.65
C ASN A 18 -17.32 -28.16 -9.11
N ASN A 19 -18.24 -27.22 -8.90
CA ASN A 19 -19.60 -27.34 -9.42
C ASN A 19 -19.65 -26.86 -10.86
N PHE A 20 -20.46 -27.51 -11.68
CA PHE A 20 -20.67 -27.06 -13.05
C PHE A 20 -22.11 -27.25 -13.52
N THR A 21 -22.57 -26.34 -14.36
CA THR A 21 -23.84 -26.50 -15.11
C THR A 21 -23.57 -27.24 -16.41
N THR A 22 -24.47 -28.13 -16.84
CA THR A 22 -24.31 -28.91 -18.07
C THR A 22 -25.32 -28.55 -19.16
N ASP A 23 -26.12 -27.49 -18.95
CA ASP A 23 -27.15 -27.12 -19.92
C ASP A 23 -26.56 -26.26 -21.05
N PHE A 24 -26.45 -26.87 -22.22
CA PHE A 24 -25.86 -26.34 -23.44
C PHE A 24 -26.48 -25.03 -23.95
N TYR A 25 -27.67 -24.65 -23.48
CA TYR A 25 -28.36 -23.46 -23.99
C TYR A 25 -28.67 -22.38 -22.93
N SER A 26 -28.58 -22.68 -21.63
CA SER A 26 -28.99 -21.71 -20.60
C SER A 26 -28.26 -21.81 -19.25
N GLY A 27 -27.17 -22.58 -19.17
CA GLY A 27 -26.43 -22.82 -17.93
C GLY A 27 -25.83 -21.56 -17.32
N ASN A 28 -26.49 -21.00 -16.31
CA ASN A 28 -26.01 -19.84 -15.55
C ASN A 28 -25.77 -20.22 -14.09
N GLY A 29 -24.74 -19.64 -13.46
CA GLY A 29 -24.47 -19.86 -12.05
C GLY A 29 -23.85 -21.22 -11.77
N GLY A 30 -22.55 -21.38 -12.07
CA GLY A 30 -21.86 -22.67 -11.93
C GLY A 30 -21.94 -23.26 -10.51
N ALA A 31 -21.93 -22.41 -9.47
CA ALA A 31 -22.27 -22.81 -8.11
C ALA A 31 -23.65 -22.32 -7.65
N ILE A 32 -23.99 -21.04 -7.84
CA ILE A 32 -25.26 -20.46 -7.39
C ILE A 32 -25.95 -19.70 -8.53
N TYR A 33 -27.25 -19.95 -8.69
CA TYR A 33 -28.14 -19.13 -9.50
C TYR A 33 -29.17 -18.42 -8.61
N ASN A 34 -29.27 -17.09 -8.71
CA ASN A 34 -30.27 -16.27 -8.01
C ASN A 34 -31.24 -15.60 -8.99
N CYS A 35 -32.53 -15.76 -8.72
CA CYS A 35 -33.63 -15.09 -9.42
C CYS A 35 -33.75 -13.57 -9.13
N GLU A 36 -34.59 -12.86 -9.88
CA GLU A 36 -34.77 -11.38 -9.78
C GLU A 36 -35.17 -10.87 -8.39
N ASP A 37 -35.91 -11.67 -7.60
CA ASP A 37 -36.35 -11.30 -6.25
C ASP A 37 -35.59 -12.03 -5.13
N CYS A 38 -34.57 -12.80 -5.49
CA CYS A 38 -33.83 -13.61 -4.54
C CYS A 38 -32.79 -12.75 -3.78
N ALA A 39 -32.65 -12.96 -2.47
CA ALA A 39 -31.69 -12.20 -1.65
C ALA A 39 -30.94 -13.11 -0.66
N PRO A 40 -30.06 -13.99 -1.17
CA PRO A 40 -29.24 -14.82 -0.29
C PRO A 40 -28.24 -13.97 0.50
N ARG A 41 -27.95 -14.41 1.73
CA ARG A 41 -26.88 -13.87 2.57
C ARG A 41 -25.75 -14.89 2.63
N ILE A 42 -24.57 -14.51 2.20
CA ILE A 42 -23.39 -15.37 2.08
C ILE A 42 -22.29 -14.78 2.96
N VAL A 43 -21.83 -15.55 3.93
CA VAL A 43 -20.81 -15.12 4.89
C VAL A 43 -19.79 -16.24 5.04
N ASN A 44 -18.49 -15.89 5.06
CA ASN A 44 -17.41 -16.86 5.24
C ASN A 44 -17.50 -18.01 4.22
N ALA A 45 -17.71 -17.72 2.94
CA ALA A 45 -17.87 -18.76 1.93
C ALA A 45 -16.69 -18.80 0.98
N THR A 46 -16.32 -19.99 0.52
CA THR A 46 -15.28 -20.17 -0.49
C THR A 46 -15.92 -20.74 -1.76
N PHE A 47 -15.82 -19.99 -2.86
CA PHE A 47 -16.23 -20.40 -4.20
C PHE A 47 -14.98 -20.61 -5.03
N ILE A 48 -14.66 -21.88 -5.32
CA ILE A 48 -13.46 -22.22 -6.09
C ILE A 48 -13.70 -23.25 -7.18
N SER A 49 -13.15 -22.98 -8.37
CA SER A 49 -13.21 -23.88 -9.52
C SER A 49 -14.61 -24.26 -9.98
N ASN A 50 -15.60 -23.39 -9.76
CA ASN A 50 -16.94 -23.59 -10.31
C ASN A 50 -17.01 -23.06 -11.74
N ASP A 51 -17.74 -23.73 -12.61
CA ASP A 51 -17.77 -23.43 -14.04
C ASP A 51 -19.19 -23.46 -14.61
N THR A 52 -19.50 -22.74 -15.68
CA THR A 52 -20.80 -22.87 -16.35
C THR A 52 -20.87 -24.01 -17.37
N ASP A 53 -19.77 -24.73 -17.66
CA ASP A 53 -19.58 -25.82 -18.65
C ASP A 53 -20.58 -25.85 -19.82
N ALA A 54 -20.89 -24.68 -20.36
CA ALA A 54 -21.93 -24.52 -21.36
C ALA A 54 -21.35 -24.57 -22.77
N ARG A 55 -20.32 -25.40 -23.03
CA ARG A 55 -19.57 -25.42 -24.31
C ARG A 55 -20.50 -25.24 -25.53
N GLU A 56 -20.36 -24.11 -26.20
CA GLU A 56 -21.15 -23.62 -27.36
C GLU A 56 -22.43 -22.82 -27.04
N SER A 57 -22.65 -22.38 -25.80
CA SER A 57 -23.81 -21.56 -25.43
C SER A 57 -23.55 -20.06 -25.60
N THR A 58 -24.63 -19.30 -25.86
CA THR A 58 -24.60 -17.84 -25.80
C THR A 58 -24.85 -17.29 -24.38
N ASP A 59 -25.06 -18.15 -23.39
CA ASP A 59 -25.70 -17.78 -22.11
C ASP A 59 -25.04 -18.38 -20.86
N GLY A 60 -23.75 -18.71 -20.93
CA GLY A 60 -22.96 -19.21 -19.80
C GLY A 60 -22.36 -18.12 -18.90
N ARG A 61 -23.16 -17.50 -18.02
CA ARG A 61 -22.69 -16.40 -17.14
C ARG A 61 -22.65 -16.77 -15.66
N GLY A 62 -21.76 -16.12 -14.91
CA GLY A 62 -21.69 -16.30 -13.45
C GLY A 62 -21.06 -17.63 -13.04
N GLY A 63 -19.75 -17.78 -13.25
CA GLY A 63 -19.04 -19.06 -13.01
C GLY A 63 -19.18 -19.56 -11.58
N ALA A 64 -19.01 -18.68 -10.59
CA ALA A 64 -19.43 -18.98 -9.23
C ALA A 64 -20.90 -18.61 -8.99
N MET A 65 -21.28 -17.35 -9.25
CA MET A 65 -22.63 -16.87 -8.97
C MET A 65 -23.24 -16.08 -10.12
N TYR A 66 -24.41 -16.50 -10.56
CA TYR A 66 -25.33 -15.69 -11.36
C TYR A 66 -26.31 -14.98 -10.42
N ASN A 67 -26.35 -13.66 -10.45
CA ASN A 67 -27.19 -12.84 -9.60
C ASN A 67 -28.14 -11.95 -10.40
N ALA A 68 -29.43 -12.27 -10.42
CA ALA A 68 -30.47 -11.34 -10.85
C ALA A 68 -31.12 -10.58 -9.70
N GLY A 69 -30.80 -10.91 -8.45
CA GLY A 69 -31.44 -10.33 -7.26
C GLY A 69 -30.49 -9.49 -6.39
N ASN A 70 -30.73 -9.51 -5.08
CA ASN A 70 -30.07 -8.66 -4.08
C ASN A 70 -29.20 -9.48 -3.12
N ALA A 71 -28.27 -10.27 -3.65
CA ALA A 71 -27.35 -11.05 -2.83
C ALA A 71 -26.46 -10.15 -1.96
N VAL A 72 -26.20 -10.56 -0.72
CA VAL A 72 -25.26 -9.91 0.20
C VAL A 72 -24.13 -10.87 0.51
N VAL A 73 -22.89 -10.45 0.30
CA VAL A 73 -21.68 -11.28 0.42
C VAL A 73 -20.67 -10.62 1.33
N ARG A 74 -20.20 -11.32 2.36
CA ARG A 74 -19.19 -10.85 3.32
C ARG A 74 -18.14 -11.93 3.60
N ASN A 75 -16.92 -11.53 3.94
CA ASN A 75 -15.82 -12.41 4.35
C ASN A 75 -15.61 -13.62 3.42
N SER A 76 -15.82 -13.46 2.11
CA SER A 76 -15.89 -14.61 1.19
C SER A 76 -14.80 -14.57 0.14
N ILE A 77 -14.45 -15.74 -0.40
CA ILE A 77 -13.46 -15.92 -1.46
C ILE A 77 -14.17 -16.37 -2.74
N PHE A 78 -13.91 -15.70 -3.86
CA PHE A 78 -14.30 -16.10 -5.21
C PHE A 78 -13.05 -16.21 -6.07
N TRP A 79 -12.60 -17.43 -6.34
CA TRP A 79 -11.34 -17.68 -7.02
C TRP A 79 -11.40 -18.82 -8.02
N ASN A 80 -10.70 -18.67 -9.14
CA ASN A 80 -10.56 -19.70 -10.18
C ASN A 80 -11.89 -20.27 -10.71
N ASN A 81 -12.98 -19.49 -10.62
CA ASN A 81 -14.24 -19.85 -11.24
C ASN A 81 -14.23 -19.46 -12.73
N GLY A 82 -14.95 -20.20 -13.56
CA GLY A 82 -15.01 -20.03 -15.01
C GLY A 82 -16.43 -19.75 -15.49
N ALA A 83 -16.59 -18.76 -16.35
CA ALA A 83 -17.81 -18.58 -17.11
C ALA A 83 -17.46 -18.59 -18.60
N GLU A 84 -18.25 -19.28 -19.41
CA GLU A 84 -18.04 -19.30 -20.85
C GLU A 84 -18.15 -17.91 -21.47
N HIS A 85 -19.08 -17.08 -20.98
CA HIS A 85 -19.40 -15.80 -21.59
C HIS A 85 -18.89 -14.60 -20.77
N GLU A 86 -19.37 -14.43 -19.54
CA GLU A 86 -18.99 -13.30 -18.69
C GLU A 86 -19.25 -13.55 -17.20
N GLY A 87 -18.57 -12.78 -16.35
CA GLY A 87 -18.73 -12.86 -14.90
C GLY A 87 -18.20 -14.18 -14.34
N ASN A 88 -16.92 -14.48 -14.55
CA ASN A 88 -16.27 -15.69 -14.02
C ASN A 88 -16.54 -15.90 -12.53
N GLN A 89 -16.41 -14.84 -11.73
CA GLN A 89 -16.71 -14.89 -10.30
C GLN A 89 -18.20 -14.65 -10.06
N ILE A 90 -18.65 -13.43 -10.32
CA ILE A 90 -20.04 -13.00 -10.10
C ILE A 90 -20.52 -12.30 -11.37
N TYR A 91 -21.66 -12.73 -11.88
CA TYR A 91 -22.39 -12.01 -12.90
C TYR A 91 -23.64 -11.38 -12.30
N ASN A 92 -23.87 -10.10 -12.56
CA ASN A 92 -25.12 -9.42 -12.20
C ASN A 92 -25.97 -9.20 -13.45
N ALA A 93 -27.21 -9.67 -13.44
CA ALA A 93 -28.13 -9.57 -14.56
C ALA A 93 -28.97 -8.28 -14.50
N GLY A 94 -29.10 -7.60 -15.64
CA GLY A 94 -29.86 -6.36 -15.73
C GLY A 94 -29.31 -5.27 -14.80
N ASP A 95 -30.18 -4.69 -13.98
CA ASP A 95 -29.82 -3.66 -12.99
C ASP A 95 -29.44 -4.25 -11.61
N ALA A 96 -29.36 -5.58 -11.49
CA ALA A 96 -28.97 -6.23 -10.24
C ALA A 96 -27.54 -5.82 -9.84
N ALA A 97 -27.30 -5.77 -8.53
CA ALA A 97 -25.97 -5.55 -7.99
C ALA A 97 -25.86 -6.29 -6.67
N ALA A 98 -25.15 -7.42 -6.66
CA ALA A 98 -24.79 -8.07 -5.42
C ALA A 98 -23.96 -7.11 -4.56
N ASP A 99 -24.35 -6.96 -3.30
CA ASP A 99 -23.66 -6.17 -2.30
C ASP A 99 -22.51 -7.01 -1.73
N VAL A 100 -21.32 -6.84 -2.28
CA VAL A 100 -20.11 -7.57 -1.90
C VAL A 100 -19.17 -6.63 -1.16
N ASP A 101 -18.77 -7.02 0.04
CA ASP A 101 -17.84 -6.24 0.87
C ASP A 101 -16.95 -7.18 1.69
N THR A 102 -15.78 -6.67 2.10
CA THR A 102 -14.76 -7.41 2.87
C THR A 102 -14.58 -8.84 2.35
N SER A 103 -14.23 -8.96 1.07
CA SER A 103 -14.19 -10.24 0.35
C SER A 103 -13.07 -10.24 -0.69
N LEU A 104 -12.53 -11.41 -1.00
CA LEU A 104 -11.53 -11.59 -2.05
C LEU A 104 -12.21 -12.07 -3.32
N VAL A 105 -12.09 -11.28 -4.39
CA VAL A 105 -12.68 -11.61 -5.70
C VAL A 105 -11.60 -11.54 -6.77
N GLN A 106 -11.37 -12.65 -7.47
CA GLN A 106 -10.38 -12.69 -8.55
C GLN A 106 -10.69 -11.65 -9.64
N GLY A 107 -9.72 -10.79 -9.92
CA GLY A 107 -9.87 -9.68 -10.87
C GLY A 107 -10.63 -8.47 -10.31
N GLY A 108 -10.96 -8.48 -9.01
CA GLY A 108 -11.71 -7.43 -8.32
C GLY A 108 -13.21 -7.52 -8.55
N TYR A 109 -13.94 -6.56 -7.95
CA TYR A 109 -15.38 -6.42 -8.08
C TYR A 109 -15.76 -4.94 -7.92
N SER A 110 -16.56 -4.41 -8.84
CA SER A 110 -16.82 -2.96 -8.95
C SER A 110 -18.30 -2.57 -8.87
N ALA A 111 -19.22 -3.52 -8.69
CA ALA A 111 -20.64 -3.25 -8.51
C ALA A 111 -20.98 -3.15 -7.00
N GLY A 112 -21.97 -2.34 -6.63
CA GLY A 112 -22.39 -2.18 -5.22
C GLY A 112 -21.58 -1.15 -4.42
N SER A 113 -21.48 -1.33 -3.10
CA SER A 113 -20.71 -0.48 -2.18
C SER A 113 -19.39 -1.17 -1.78
N PRO A 114 -18.37 -1.25 -2.65
CA PRO A 114 -17.12 -1.93 -2.31
C PRO A 114 -16.32 -1.05 -1.34
N ASN A 115 -16.34 -1.37 -0.04
CA ASN A 115 -15.45 -0.73 0.92
C ASN A 115 -14.10 -1.45 0.95
N LEU A 116 -14.10 -2.79 0.89
CA LEU A 116 -12.90 -3.62 0.99
C LEU A 116 -12.98 -4.87 0.08
N ILE A 117 -12.55 -4.73 -1.18
CA ILE A 117 -12.35 -5.87 -2.08
C ILE A 117 -10.86 -6.17 -2.18
N PHE A 118 -10.47 -7.35 -1.70
CA PHE A 118 -9.10 -7.84 -1.76
C PHE A 118 -8.80 -8.46 -3.11
N SER A 119 -7.57 -8.29 -3.59
CA SER A 119 -7.07 -8.84 -4.84
C SER A 119 -5.75 -9.58 -4.60
N GLY A 120 -5.59 -10.73 -5.23
CA GLY A 120 -4.41 -11.58 -5.10
C GLY A 120 -4.81 -13.05 -5.01
N ASP A 121 -3.89 -13.95 -5.30
CA ASP A 121 -4.13 -15.39 -5.15
C ASP A 121 -4.38 -15.73 -3.67
N PRO A 122 -5.51 -16.35 -3.29
CA PRO A 122 -5.80 -16.73 -1.91
C PRO A 122 -4.87 -17.84 -1.39
N LEU A 123 -3.99 -18.41 -2.22
CA LEU A 123 -3.01 -19.44 -1.85
C LEU A 123 -3.64 -20.59 -1.04
N ILE A 124 -4.71 -21.16 -1.59
CA ILE A 124 -5.37 -22.34 -1.00
C ILE A 124 -4.50 -23.57 -1.26
N ALA A 125 -4.26 -24.38 -0.23
CA ALA A 125 -3.23 -25.42 -0.16
C ALA A 125 -3.27 -26.48 -1.29
N ASP A 126 -4.26 -27.37 -1.28
CA ASP A 126 -4.49 -28.38 -2.32
C ASP A 126 -5.99 -28.64 -2.50
N PRO A 127 -6.71 -27.75 -3.20
CA PRO A 127 -8.13 -27.93 -3.46
C PRO A 127 -8.48 -29.28 -4.12
N SER A 128 -7.58 -29.80 -4.96
CA SER A 128 -7.79 -31.07 -5.68
C SER A 128 -7.62 -32.30 -4.78
N GLY A 129 -6.77 -32.19 -3.76
CA GLY A 129 -6.62 -33.15 -2.68
C GLY A 129 -7.62 -32.96 -1.54
N GLY A 130 -8.45 -31.90 -1.58
CA GLY A 130 -9.46 -31.58 -0.59
C GLY A 130 -8.98 -30.70 0.57
N ASP A 131 -7.77 -30.15 0.48
CA ASP A 131 -7.24 -29.21 1.47
C ASP A 131 -7.51 -27.76 1.03
N PHE A 132 -8.48 -27.13 1.69
CA PHE A 132 -8.95 -25.78 1.38
C PHE A 132 -8.42 -24.71 2.35
N ASN A 133 -7.49 -25.08 3.21
CA ASN A 133 -6.86 -24.15 4.13
C ASN A 133 -6.03 -23.12 3.37
N LEU A 134 -5.99 -21.90 3.91
CA LEU A 134 -5.09 -20.86 3.43
C LEU A 134 -3.65 -21.22 3.80
N THR A 135 -2.72 -20.89 2.91
CA THR A 135 -1.29 -21.07 3.16
C THR A 135 -0.59 -19.74 3.39
N GLU A 136 0.67 -19.84 3.85
CA GLU A 136 1.46 -18.69 4.28
C GLU A 136 1.58 -17.63 3.19
N GLY A 137 1.35 -16.39 3.60
CA GLY A 137 1.37 -15.24 2.72
C GLY A 137 0.09 -15.04 1.91
N SER A 138 -0.98 -15.77 2.21
CA SER A 138 -2.27 -15.52 1.58
C SER A 138 -2.79 -14.12 1.95
N PRO A 139 -3.26 -13.32 0.97
CA PRO A 139 -3.91 -12.03 1.23
C PRO A 139 -5.29 -12.17 1.89
N ALA A 140 -5.78 -13.40 2.07
CA ALA A 140 -7.01 -13.71 2.79
C ALA A 140 -6.80 -13.90 4.30
N LEU A 141 -5.55 -14.03 4.75
CA LEU A 141 -5.21 -14.15 6.17
C LEU A 141 -5.48 -12.82 6.89
N ASP A 142 -6.15 -12.87 8.04
CA ASP A 142 -6.52 -11.72 8.88
C ASP A 142 -7.25 -10.58 8.16
N ALA A 143 -7.80 -10.86 6.98
CA ALA A 143 -8.40 -9.87 6.09
C ALA A 143 -9.91 -9.73 6.28
N GLY A 144 -10.54 -10.57 7.10
CA GLY A 144 -11.96 -10.55 7.37
C GLY A 144 -12.41 -9.54 8.42
N GLY A 145 -13.71 -9.25 8.39
CA GLY A 145 -14.40 -8.41 9.36
C GLY A 145 -15.10 -9.25 10.43
N ASN A 146 -14.64 -9.16 11.68
CA ASN A 146 -15.24 -9.86 12.83
C ASN A 146 -16.70 -9.41 13.04
N GLU A 147 -17.05 -8.18 12.67
CA GLU A 147 -18.40 -7.63 12.73
C GLU A 147 -19.41 -8.34 11.83
N TYR A 148 -18.94 -9.13 10.85
CA TYR A 148 -19.80 -9.90 9.94
C TYR A 148 -20.02 -11.33 10.41
N LEU A 149 -19.38 -11.77 11.50
CA LEU A 149 -19.65 -13.09 12.07
C LEU A 149 -21.11 -13.17 12.53
N PRO A 150 -21.87 -14.19 12.07
CA PRO A 150 -23.24 -14.42 12.50
C PRO A 150 -23.28 -14.98 13.93
N PRO A 151 -24.45 -14.95 14.59
CA PRO A 151 -24.62 -15.61 15.89
C PRO A 151 -24.54 -17.15 15.76
N ASP A 152 -24.04 -17.81 16.79
CA ASP A 152 -23.97 -19.27 16.87
C ASP A 152 -25.32 -19.92 17.21
N THR A 153 -26.29 -19.79 16.30
CA THR A 153 -27.64 -20.32 16.55
C THR A 153 -27.71 -21.85 16.65
N LEU A 154 -26.64 -22.56 16.27
CA LEU A 154 -26.58 -24.02 16.27
C LEU A 154 -25.76 -24.59 17.42
N ASP A 155 -25.14 -23.76 18.27
CA ASP A 155 -24.31 -24.18 19.40
C ASP A 155 -23.22 -25.16 18.91
N LEU A 156 -22.41 -24.69 17.96
CA LEU A 156 -21.47 -25.51 17.20
C LEU A 156 -20.36 -26.08 18.06
N ASP A 157 -19.94 -25.37 19.10
CA ASP A 157 -18.93 -25.84 20.05
C ASP A 157 -19.53 -26.56 21.28
N ALA A 158 -20.87 -26.58 21.37
CA ALA A 158 -21.66 -27.24 22.41
C ALA A 158 -21.40 -26.72 23.83
N ASP A 159 -21.09 -25.43 23.98
CA ASP A 159 -20.90 -24.76 25.27
C ASP A 159 -22.24 -24.27 25.90
N GLY A 160 -23.31 -24.21 25.08
CA GLY A 160 -24.65 -23.81 25.46
C GLY A 160 -24.96 -22.31 25.35
N ASP A 161 -24.04 -21.48 24.82
CA ASP A 161 -24.24 -20.06 24.52
C ASP A 161 -24.51 -19.82 23.03
N SER A 162 -25.75 -20.02 22.59
CA SER A 162 -26.13 -19.75 21.19
C SER A 162 -26.22 -18.26 20.83
N SER A 163 -25.81 -17.35 21.72
CA SER A 163 -25.88 -15.89 21.52
C SER A 163 -24.54 -15.28 21.15
N GLU A 164 -23.46 -16.03 21.30
CA GLU A 164 -22.13 -15.60 20.90
C GLU A 164 -21.98 -15.55 19.37
N THR A 165 -20.88 -14.95 18.92
CA THR A 165 -20.49 -14.99 17.51
C THR A 165 -19.99 -16.38 17.13
N LEU A 166 -20.33 -16.83 15.93
CA LEU A 166 -19.95 -18.11 15.35
C LEU A 166 -18.50 -18.51 15.72
N PRO A 167 -18.32 -19.50 16.60
CA PRO A 167 -17.01 -19.78 17.20
C PRO A 167 -16.08 -20.52 16.26
N LEU A 168 -16.62 -21.37 15.38
CA LEU A 168 -15.85 -22.34 14.60
C LEU A 168 -16.04 -22.14 13.09
N ASP A 169 -15.00 -22.47 12.32
CA ASP A 169 -15.01 -22.55 10.86
C ASP A 169 -15.61 -23.88 10.35
N LEU A 170 -15.44 -24.19 9.05
CA LEU A 170 -15.96 -25.44 8.48
C LEU A 170 -15.23 -26.71 8.95
N GLU A 171 -13.98 -26.63 9.43
CA GLU A 171 -13.20 -27.76 9.98
C GLU A 171 -13.20 -27.84 11.51
N GLY A 172 -13.83 -26.88 12.19
CA GLY A 172 -13.87 -26.82 13.64
C GLY A 172 -12.71 -26.02 14.26
N THR A 173 -12.03 -25.20 13.47
CA THR A 173 -10.99 -24.26 13.94
C THR A 173 -11.66 -22.98 14.45
N PRO A 174 -11.17 -22.35 15.54
CA PRO A 174 -11.71 -21.09 16.02
C PRO A 174 -11.67 -19.99 14.94
N ARG A 175 -12.81 -19.33 14.67
CA ARG A 175 -12.92 -18.25 13.66
C ARG A 175 -12.06 -17.04 13.98
N ILE A 176 -11.97 -16.66 15.25
CA ILE A 176 -11.09 -15.58 15.68
C ILE A 176 -9.84 -16.24 16.25
N ASN A 177 -8.81 -16.39 15.41
CA ASN A 177 -7.55 -16.99 15.79
C ASN A 177 -6.42 -15.97 15.61
N ASP A 178 -5.67 -15.72 16.67
CA ASP A 178 -4.46 -14.87 16.60
C ASP A 178 -3.31 -15.71 16.04
N ASN A 179 -3.26 -15.83 14.71
CA ASN A 179 -2.29 -16.69 14.01
C ASN A 179 -0.85 -16.12 14.06
N ASP A 180 -0.69 -14.83 14.33
CA ASP A 180 0.59 -14.10 14.35
C ASP A 180 1.10 -13.76 15.77
N ALA A 181 0.25 -13.91 16.79
CA ALA A 181 0.51 -13.62 18.20
C ALA A 181 0.99 -12.18 18.47
N SER A 182 0.57 -11.23 17.63
CA SER A 182 0.89 -9.81 17.73
C SER A 182 0.08 -9.14 18.83
N GLU A 183 0.74 -8.56 19.84
CA GLU A 183 0.03 -7.73 20.83
C GLU A 183 -0.45 -6.37 20.27
N GLU A 184 -0.06 -6.01 19.06
CA GLU A 184 -0.33 -4.71 18.45
C GLU A 184 -1.54 -4.73 17.48
N THR A 185 -1.93 -5.90 16.97
CA THR A 185 -3.04 -6.08 16.02
C THR A 185 -4.09 -7.03 16.61
N PRO A 186 -5.37 -6.61 16.70
CA PRO A 186 -6.41 -7.51 17.20
C PRO A 186 -6.65 -8.64 16.18
N ALA A 187 -6.73 -9.88 16.66
CA ALA A 187 -7.03 -11.06 15.86
C ALA A 187 -8.28 -10.84 14.98
N ARG A 188 -8.15 -11.18 13.70
CA ARG A 188 -9.22 -11.10 12.73
C ARG A 188 -9.54 -12.48 12.19
N VAL A 189 -10.75 -12.61 11.66
CA VAL A 189 -11.12 -13.82 10.93
C VAL A 189 -10.45 -13.81 9.56
N ASP A 190 -10.08 -14.99 9.08
CA ASP A 190 -9.67 -15.17 7.69
C ASP A 190 -10.87 -15.06 6.74
N LEU A 191 -10.61 -14.67 5.49
CA LEU A 191 -11.63 -14.72 4.43
C LEU A 191 -11.89 -16.18 4.03
N GLY A 192 -13.15 -16.47 3.70
CA GLY A 192 -13.59 -17.78 3.23
C GLY A 192 -14.07 -18.71 4.36
N ALA A 193 -14.28 -19.97 3.99
CA ALA A 193 -14.91 -20.98 4.86
C ALA A 193 -13.97 -21.62 5.89
N TYR A 194 -12.67 -21.39 5.79
CA TYR A 194 -11.63 -22.03 6.58
C TYR A 194 -10.73 -20.96 7.19
N GLU A 195 -10.29 -21.19 8.42
CA GLU A 195 -9.21 -20.45 9.07
C GLU A 195 -7.89 -21.18 8.84
N ALA A 196 -6.80 -20.44 8.73
CA ALA A 196 -5.50 -21.03 8.53
C ALA A 196 -5.00 -21.79 9.77
N PRO A 197 -4.23 -22.87 9.58
CA PRO A 197 -3.56 -23.55 10.68
C PRO A 197 -2.64 -22.60 11.48
N PRO A 198 -2.44 -22.83 12.79
CA PRO A 198 -1.54 -22.01 13.59
C PRO A 198 -0.13 -21.90 12.99
N GLY A 199 0.42 -20.68 12.93
CA GLY A 199 1.75 -20.39 12.39
C GLY A 199 1.78 -20.08 10.88
N VAL A 200 0.63 -20.08 10.21
CA VAL A 200 0.43 -19.51 8.89
C VAL A 200 0.16 -18.02 9.06
N ILE A 201 1.01 -17.16 8.49
CA ILE A 201 0.96 -15.69 8.69
C ILE A 201 0.78 -14.93 7.35
N PRO A 202 0.12 -13.76 7.34
CA PRO A 202 0.02 -12.89 6.16
C PRO A 202 1.38 -12.42 5.63
N VAL A 203 1.41 -11.93 4.39
CA VAL A 203 2.57 -11.17 3.87
C VAL A 203 2.64 -9.83 4.57
N GLU A 204 3.56 -9.71 5.53
CA GLU A 204 3.75 -8.47 6.25
C GLU A 204 5.16 -7.89 6.08
N LEU A 205 5.20 -6.63 5.69
CA LEU A 205 6.36 -5.78 5.88
C LEU A 205 6.56 -5.51 7.38
N THR A 206 7.28 -6.43 8.04
CA THR A 206 7.54 -6.35 9.48
C THR A 206 8.34 -5.14 9.95
N SER A 207 9.14 -4.52 9.07
CA SER A 207 9.85 -3.28 9.43
C SER A 207 10.27 -2.47 8.21
N PHE A 208 10.28 -1.15 8.36
CA PHE A 208 10.93 -0.23 7.45
C PHE A 208 11.56 0.93 8.22
N THR A 209 12.87 1.09 8.08
CA THR A 209 13.67 2.05 8.82
C THR A 209 14.65 2.78 7.91
N GLY A 210 15.04 3.99 8.31
CA GLY A 210 16.02 4.80 7.61
C GLY A 210 17.00 5.44 8.57
N THR A 211 18.30 5.36 8.27
CA THR A 211 19.36 6.06 8.98
C THR A 211 20.18 6.90 8.00
N VAL A 212 20.85 7.94 8.48
CA VAL A 212 21.78 8.73 7.65
C VAL A 212 23.20 8.36 8.02
N ASP A 213 24.03 8.13 7.02
CA ASP A 213 25.48 8.06 7.13
C ASP A 213 26.08 9.12 6.20
N GLU A 214 26.80 10.09 6.78
CA GLU A 214 27.26 11.31 6.12
C GLU A 214 26.14 12.08 5.40
N GLU A 215 26.07 11.95 4.07
CA GLU A 215 25.08 12.59 3.19
C GLU A 215 24.14 11.56 2.54
N SER A 216 24.33 10.25 2.77
CA SER A 216 23.48 9.20 2.20
C SER A 216 22.44 8.70 3.21
N ALA A 217 21.21 8.45 2.75
CA ALA A 217 20.25 7.68 3.51
C ALA A 217 20.44 6.18 3.24
N HIS A 218 20.48 5.40 4.32
CA HIS A 218 20.48 3.95 4.33
C HIS A 218 19.12 3.47 4.80
N LEU A 219 18.35 2.92 3.87
CA LEU A 219 17.05 2.32 4.13
C LEU A 219 17.21 0.82 4.33
N ARG A 220 16.49 0.28 5.30
CA ARG A 220 16.40 -1.15 5.56
C ARG A 220 14.97 -1.53 5.83
N TRP A 221 14.53 -2.63 5.22
CA TRP A 221 13.24 -3.22 5.50
C TRP A 221 13.33 -4.73 5.53
N ARG A 222 12.35 -5.33 6.19
CA ARG A 222 12.23 -6.76 6.33
C ARG A 222 10.79 -7.17 6.05
N THR A 223 10.64 -8.21 5.26
CA THR A 223 9.38 -8.94 5.08
C THR A 223 9.44 -10.23 5.90
N ALA A 224 8.32 -10.62 6.51
CA ALA A 224 8.20 -11.95 7.13
C ALA A 224 8.08 -13.02 6.03
N SER A 225 7.23 -12.75 5.06
CA SER A 225 6.95 -13.54 3.86
C SER A 225 6.64 -12.59 2.69
N GLU A 226 6.60 -13.11 1.47
CA GLU A 226 6.26 -12.39 0.24
C GLU A 226 5.42 -13.28 -0.67
N THR A 227 4.45 -12.68 -1.36
CA THR A 227 3.57 -13.36 -2.31
C THR A 227 3.54 -12.58 -3.59
N ASN A 228 3.91 -13.22 -4.70
CA ASN A 228 3.97 -12.60 -6.02
C ASN A 228 4.72 -11.25 -6.04
N ASN A 229 5.68 -11.02 -5.14
CA ASN A 229 6.34 -9.74 -5.02
C ASN A 229 7.38 -9.56 -6.14
N ALA A 230 7.10 -8.70 -7.10
CA ALA A 230 8.07 -8.32 -8.13
C ALA A 230 9.18 -7.43 -7.55
N GLY A 231 8.86 -6.64 -6.51
CA GLY A 231 9.83 -5.91 -5.71
C GLY A 231 9.34 -4.58 -5.21
N PHE A 232 10.29 -3.77 -4.74
CA PHE A 232 10.04 -2.51 -4.06
C PHE A 232 10.59 -1.34 -4.87
N ARG A 233 9.73 -0.38 -5.20
CA ARG A 233 10.13 0.94 -5.69
C ARG A 233 10.35 1.86 -4.51
N VAL A 234 11.56 2.40 -4.40
CA VAL A 234 11.90 3.39 -3.39
C VAL A 234 11.52 4.76 -3.92
N GLU A 235 10.61 5.42 -3.22
CA GLU A 235 10.20 6.78 -3.53
C GLU A 235 10.73 7.75 -2.47
N HIS A 236 11.21 8.89 -2.93
CA HIS A 236 11.84 9.93 -2.13
C HIS A 236 11.08 11.24 -2.29
N ARG A 237 10.90 11.93 -1.17
CA ARG A 237 10.46 13.33 -1.14
C ARG A 237 11.54 14.19 -0.46
N PRO A 238 12.17 15.12 -1.19
CA PRO A 238 13.18 16.02 -0.63
C PRO A 238 12.56 17.09 0.29
N PRO A 239 13.40 17.85 1.03
CA PRO A 239 12.96 19.00 1.79
C PRO A 239 12.23 20.00 0.89
N ASP A 240 11.10 20.52 1.36
CA ASP A 240 10.29 21.54 0.69
C ASP A 240 9.67 21.13 -0.66
N ALA A 241 9.57 19.82 -0.93
CA ALA A 241 8.82 19.28 -2.06
C ALA A 241 7.55 18.55 -1.58
N ASP A 242 6.47 18.67 -2.34
CA ASP A 242 5.21 17.97 -2.07
C ASP A 242 5.11 16.62 -2.79
N ALA A 243 5.78 16.49 -3.94
CA ALA A 243 5.73 15.31 -4.80
C ALA A 243 6.74 14.22 -4.42
N TRP A 244 6.32 12.96 -4.58
CA TRP A 244 7.18 11.78 -4.47
C TRP A 244 7.83 11.50 -5.82
N THR A 245 9.13 11.19 -5.80
CA THR A 245 9.88 10.79 -7.00
C THR A 245 10.54 9.44 -6.80
N PRO A 246 10.48 8.50 -7.77
CA PRO A 246 11.20 7.25 -7.68
C PRO A 246 12.71 7.51 -7.72
N VAL A 247 13.45 6.90 -6.80
CA VAL A 247 14.92 7.02 -6.70
C VAL A 247 15.65 5.69 -6.88
N GLY A 248 14.92 4.58 -6.91
CA GLY A 248 15.50 3.27 -7.20
C GLY A 248 14.48 2.15 -7.01
N SER A 249 14.92 0.93 -7.31
CA SER A 249 14.13 -0.28 -7.09
C SER A 249 15.02 -1.39 -6.54
N VAL A 250 14.41 -2.29 -5.78
CA VAL A 250 15.03 -3.53 -5.30
C VAL A 250 14.10 -4.66 -5.68
N GLU A 251 14.62 -5.66 -6.39
CA GLU A 251 13.86 -6.85 -6.78
C GLU A 251 13.40 -7.59 -5.52
N GLY A 252 12.14 -8.04 -5.54
CA GLY A 252 11.58 -8.90 -4.51
C GLY A 252 12.05 -10.34 -4.68
N ALA A 253 11.69 -11.20 -3.74
CA ALA A 253 11.98 -12.62 -3.80
C ALA A 253 10.87 -13.43 -4.50
N GLY A 254 9.86 -12.76 -5.10
CA GLY A 254 8.70 -13.41 -5.69
C GLY A 254 7.74 -13.90 -4.60
N THR A 255 7.53 -15.21 -4.56
CA THR A 255 6.74 -15.87 -3.50
C THR A 255 7.69 -16.64 -2.58
N THR A 256 7.75 -16.26 -1.31
CA THR A 256 8.59 -16.89 -0.29
C THR A 256 8.00 -16.73 1.10
N SER A 257 8.00 -17.82 1.87
CA SER A 257 7.73 -17.83 3.32
C SER A 257 8.95 -17.47 4.18
N ARG A 258 10.14 -17.40 3.57
CA ARG A 258 11.35 -17.05 4.32
C ARG A 258 11.49 -15.54 4.48
N PRO A 259 11.79 -15.04 5.69
CA PRO A 259 12.01 -13.63 5.90
C PRO A 259 13.13 -13.08 5.02
N GLN A 260 12.83 -12.02 4.28
CA GLN A 260 13.81 -11.35 3.44
C GLN A 260 14.26 -10.05 4.08
N ASN A 261 15.52 -9.71 3.85
CA ASN A 261 16.12 -8.49 4.37
C ASN A 261 16.66 -7.68 3.21
N TYR A 262 16.14 -6.46 3.08
CA TYR A 262 16.49 -5.57 1.99
C TYR A 262 17.21 -4.34 2.49
N ARG A 263 17.98 -3.75 1.59
CA ARG A 263 18.71 -2.51 1.83
C ARG A 263 18.73 -1.67 0.59
N PHE A 264 18.62 -0.36 0.78
CA PHE A 264 18.81 0.62 -0.27
C PHE A 264 19.66 1.77 0.25
N ARG A 265 20.63 2.21 -0.55
CA ARG A 265 21.46 3.37 -0.25
C ARG A 265 21.20 4.44 -1.30
N THR A 266 20.86 5.63 -0.86
CA THR A 266 20.69 6.78 -1.76
C THR A 266 22.05 7.33 -2.19
N GLU A 267 22.05 8.05 -3.31
CA GLU A 267 23.09 9.04 -3.59
C GLU A 267 23.11 10.13 -2.48
N ALA A 268 24.14 10.98 -2.51
CA ALA A 268 24.29 12.07 -1.56
C ALA A 268 23.08 13.01 -1.62
N LEU A 269 22.47 13.24 -0.47
CA LEU A 269 21.28 14.05 -0.27
C LEU A 269 21.68 15.46 0.17
N ALA A 270 20.90 16.44 -0.27
CA ALA A 270 21.02 17.78 0.27
C ALA A 270 20.73 17.78 1.80
N PRO A 271 21.29 18.73 2.56
CA PRO A 271 20.92 18.89 3.97
C PRO A 271 19.43 19.20 4.13
N GLY A 272 18.79 18.58 5.12
CA GLY A 272 17.38 18.80 5.42
C GLY A 272 16.65 17.53 5.87
N ARG A 273 15.32 17.63 5.99
CA ARG A 273 14.45 16.50 6.33
C ARG A 273 13.95 15.82 5.05
N HIS A 274 14.32 14.57 4.87
CA HIS A 274 13.92 13.75 3.73
C HIS A 274 12.88 12.73 4.20
N ALA A 275 11.93 12.40 3.32
CA ALA A 275 10.99 11.31 3.56
C ALA A 275 11.15 10.24 2.48
N PHE A 276 11.05 8.98 2.87
CA PHE A 276 11.13 7.83 1.99
C PHE A 276 9.94 6.93 2.24
N ARG A 277 9.39 6.35 1.17
CA ARG A 277 8.37 5.30 1.24
C ARG A 277 8.72 4.19 0.26
N LEU A 278 8.23 2.99 0.54
CA LEU A 278 8.31 1.87 -0.38
C LEU A 278 6.98 1.75 -1.09
N ARG A 279 7.01 1.59 -2.41
CA ARG A 279 5.87 1.09 -3.17
C ARG A 279 6.20 -0.35 -3.56
N GLN A 280 5.59 -1.30 -2.88
CA GLN A 280 5.64 -2.71 -3.27
C GLN A 280 4.90 -2.88 -4.58
N VAL A 281 5.42 -3.73 -5.45
CA VAL A 281 4.85 -4.02 -6.77
C VAL A 281 4.81 -5.52 -6.90
N ASP A 282 3.63 -6.06 -7.19
CA ASP A 282 3.44 -7.49 -7.42
C ASP A 282 3.65 -7.83 -8.90
N LEU A 283 3.79 -9.13 -9.21
CA LEU A 283 4.04 -9.66 -10.55
C LEU A 283 2.90 -9.38 -11.53
N ASP A 284 1.69 -9.16 -11.03
CA ASP A 284 0.51 -8.76 -11.80
C ASP A 284 0.39 -7.22 -11.99
N GLY A 285 1.29 -6.45 -11.36
CA GLY A 285 1.31 -4.99 -11.41
C GLY A 285 0.50 -4.29 -10.31
N SER A 286 -0.14 -5.03 -9.41
CA SER A 286 -0.68 -4.53 -8.14
C SER A 286 0.38 -3.75 -7.36
N THR A 287 -0.02 -2.73 -6.59
CA THR A 287 0.93 -1.98 -5.77
C THR A 287 0.37 -1.61 -4.41
N GLU A 288 1.20 -1.77 -3.38
CA GLU A 288 0.95 -1.33 -2.01
C GLU A 288 2.02 -0.30 -1.57
N THR A 289 1.72 0.57 -0.61
CA THR A 289 2.66 1.61 -0.16
C THR A 289 2.92 1.55 1.34
N HIS A 290 4.20 1.54 1.73
CA HIS A 290 4.67 1.40 3.10
C HIS A 290 5.49 2.62 3.56
N GLY A 291 5.23 3.11 4.78
CA GLY A 291 5.90 4.27 5.38
C GLY A 291 5.01 5.55 5.44
N PRO A 292 5.58 6.78 5.44
CA PRO A 292 6.97 7.11 5.15
C PRO A 292 7.88 7.11 6.38
N VAL A 293 9.14 6.69 6.19
CA VAL A 293 10.22 6.95 7.14
C VAL A 293 10.84 8.31 6.87
N ARG A 294 11.22 9.02 7.92
CA ARG A 294 11.84 10.35 7.82
C ARG A 294 13.26 10.28 8.35
N VAL A 295 14.19 10.86 7.59
CA VAL A 295 15.59 10.97 7.96
C VAL A 295 16.03 12.42 7.90
N GLN A 296 16.92 12.81 8.81
CA GLN A 296 17.47 14.17 8.86
C GLN A 296 18.92 14.12 8.40
N VAL A 297 19.20 14.69 7.23
CA VAL A 297 20.56 14.87 6.73
C VAL A 297 21.11 16.14 7.35
N GLY A 298 22.21 15.99 8.10
CA GLY A 298 22.89 17.08 8.77
C GLY A 298 23.72 17.92 7.80
N LEU A 299 24.17 19.08 8.28
CA LEU A 299 25.19 19.86 7.60
C LEU A 299 26.57 19.32 8.01
N SER A 300 27.40 18.98 7.03
CA SER A 300 28.79 18.55 7.24
C SER A 300 29.66 19.72 7.74
N GLU A 301 29.42 20.94 7.24
CA GLU A 301 30.09 22.17 7.70
C GLU A 301 29.25 23.00 8.69
N ARG A 302 29.90 23.76 9.61
CA ARG A 302 29.21 24.68 10.55
C ARG A 302 28.33 25.72 9.83
N PHE A 303 28.85 26.26 8.72
CA PHE A 303 28.13 27.19 7.85
C PHE A 303 28.24 26.78 6.39
N VAL A 304 27.12 26.75 5.69
CA VAL A 304 27.08 26.56 4.24
C VAL A 304 26.77 27.89 3.56
N LEU A 305 27.57 28.21 2.53
CA LEU A 305 27.35 29.32 1.60
C LEU A 305 27.60 28.82 0.19
N SER A 306 26.51 28.61 -0.58
CA SER A 306 26.62 28.14 -1.96
C SER A 306 27.27 29.19 -2.86
N ALA A 307 27.81 28.76 -4.01
CA ALA A 307 28.16 29.72 -5.06
C ALA A 307 26.89 30.48 -5.48
N PRO A 308 26.96 31.81 -5.69
CA PRO A 308 25.85 32.56 -6.27
C PRO A 308 25.53 32.02 -7.68
N SER A 309 24.24 31.91 -8.01
CA SER A 309 23.78 31.48 -9.33
C SER A 309 22.68 32.39 -9.88
N PRO A 310 22.76 32.86 -11.14
CA PRO A 310 23.89 32.65 -12.07
C PRO A 310 25.14 33.47 -11.67
N ASN A 311 26.31 33.03 -12.14
CA ASN A 311 27.56 33.77 -12.00
C ASN A 311 28.44 33.53 -13.25
N PRO A 312 28.67 34.54 -14.12
CA PRO A 312 28.34 35.97 -13.95
C PRO A 312 26.83 36.28 -13.95
N VAL A 313 26.43 37.32 -13.21
CA VAL A 313 25.03 37.78 -13.08
C VAL A 313 24.80 39.11 -13.82
N ARG A 314 23.62 39.26 -14.43
CA ARG A 314 23.13 40.53 -14.98
C ARG A 314 22.14 41.25 -14.04
N TRP A 315 21.09 40.56 -13.61
CA TRP A 315 19.94 41.18 -12.93
C TRP A 315 19.71 40.67 -11.52
N GLN A 316 19.67 39.34 -11.33
CA GLN A 316 19.36 38.71 -10.05
C GLN A 316 20.19 37.44 -9.89
N ALA A 317 20.70 37.22 -8.67
CA ALA A 317 21.35 35.99 -8.27
C ALA A 317 20.65 35.37 -7.06
N THR A 318 20.85 34.07 -6.90
CA THR A 318 20.37 33.27 -5.77
C THR A 318 21.55 32.63 -5.05
N VAL A 319 21.42 32.51 -3.73
CA VAL A 319 22.39 31.82 -2.88
C VAL A 319 21.67 31.03 -1.80
N ARG A 320 22.18 29.86 -1.46
CA ARG A 320 21.70 29.03 -0.36
C ARG A 320 22.63 29.19 0.84
N VAL A 321 22.03 29.41 2.01
CA VAL A 321 22.74 29.57 3.28
C VAL A 321 22.16 28.64 4.33
N ALA A 322 23.01 28.08 5.19
CA ALA A 322 22.57 27.22 6.28
C ALA A 322 23.54 27.27 7.46
N SER A 323 23.04 27.02 8.67
CA SER A 323 23.83 26.86 9.89
C SER A 323 23.57 25.48 10.48
N ARG A 324 24.64 24.76 10.82
CA ARG A 324 24.54 23.43 11.45
C ARG A 324 23.91 23.50 12.82
N GLU A 325 24.29 24.49 13.63
CA GLU A 325 23.92 24.59 15.05
C GLU A 325 22.72 25.53 15.30
N GLY A 326 22.24 26.21 14.27
CA GLY A 326 21.08 27.09 14.39
C GLY A 326 21.44 28.47 14.94
N GLU A 327 22.44 29.11 14.34
CA GLU A 327 23.07 30.31 14.87
C GLU A 327 22.57 31.60 14.20
N SER A 328 22.79 32.73 14.88
CA SER A 328 22.60 34.05 14.27
C SER A 328 23.74 34.36 13.31
N VAL A 329 23.40 34.57 12.04
CA VAL A 329 24.39 34.85 10.99
C VAL A 329 24.04 36.13 10.25
N ARG A 330 25.07 36.77 9.70
CA ARG A 330 24.95 37.90 8.79
C ARG A 330 25.51 37.55 7.42
N VAL A 331 24.73 37.76 6.38
CA VAL A 331 25.12 37.54 4.98
C VAL A 331 25.23 38.90 4.31
N VAL A 332 26.43 39.27 3.88
CA VAL A 332 26.75 40.62 3.38
C VAL A 332 27.48 40.53 2.05
N LEU A 333 27.08 41.38 1.10
CA LEU A 333 27.77 41.62 -0.15
C LEU A 333 28.73 42.80 -0.02
N TYR A 334 29.99 42.58 -0.41
CA TYR A 334 31.06 43.57 -0.42
C TYR A 334 31.57 43.82 -1.84
N ASP A 335 32.07 45.02 -2.10
CA ASP A 335 32.81 45.32 -3.33
C ASP A 335 34.28 44.87 -3.23
N ALA A 336 35.05 45.06 -4.30
CA ALA A 336 36.46 44.69 -4.36
C ALA A 336 37.37 45.45 -3.37
N LEU A 337 36.90 46.58 -2.82
CA LEU A 337 37.61 47.37 -1.81
C LEU A 337 37.19 46.99 -0.38
N GLY A 338 36.30 46.00 -0.22
CA GLY A 338 35.78 45.57 1.08
C GLY A 338 34.71 46.49 1.65
N ARG A 339 34.16 47.43 0.87
CA ARG A 339 33.04 48.27 1.31
C ARG A 339 31.75 47.47 1.24
N ARG A 340 30.93 47.55 2.30
CA ARG A 340 29.63 46.89 2.36
C ARG A 340 28.68 47.53 1.35
N VAL A 341 28.16 46.71 0.45
CA VAL A 341 27.19 47.11 -0.58
C VAL A 341 25.76 46.83 -0.10
N GLN A 342 25.50 45.61 0.37
CA GLN A 342 24.16 45.18 0.77
C GLN A 342 24.23 44.10 1.85
N THR A 343 23.29 44.13 2.81
CA THR A 343 23.05 43.02 3.74
C THR A 343 21.89 42.19 3.21
N LEU A 344 22.12 40.91 2.93
CA LEU A 344 21.10 40.00 2.38
C LEU A 344 20.30 39.28 3.46
N HIS A 345 20.91 39.07 4.63
CA HIS A 345 20.28 38.46 5.81
C HIS A 345 21.04 38.89 7.06
N ASP A 346 20.32 39.16 8.15
CA ASP A 346 20.88 39.43 9.48
C ASP A 346 19.91 38.87 10.52
N GLY A 347 20.25 37.73 11.12
CA GLY A 347 19.40 37.05 12.09
C GLY A 347 19.64 35.55 12.17
N SER A 348 18.84 34.86 12.98
CA SER A 348 18.95 33.41 13.16
C SER A 348 18.61 32.63 11.89
N LEU A 349 19.39 31.57 11.66
CA LEU A 349 19.01 30.46 10.79
C LEU A 349 18.65 29.26 11.67
N PRO A 350 17.55 28.56 11.41
CA PRO A 350 17.24 27.31 12.12
C PRO A 350 18.33 26.25 11.88
N ALA A 351 18.62 25.43 12.89
CA ALA A 351 19.63 24.39 12.81
C ALA A 351 19.31 23.40 11.67
N GLY A 352 20.28 23.14 10.80
CA GLY A 352 20.16 22.17 9.71
C GLY A 352 19.25 22.59 8.55
N GLN A 353 18.61 23.77 8.58
CA GLN A 353 17.74 24.22 7.50
C GLN A 353 18.47 25.09 6.48
N VAL A 354 18.25 24.80 5.20
CA VAL A 354 18.79 25.58 4.08
C VAL A 354 17.81 26.70 3.73
N LYS A 355 18.25 27.95 3.86
CA LYS A 355 17.50 29.14 3.45
C LYS A 355 17.99 29.63 2.09
N THR A 356 17.08 29.84 1.14
CA THR A 356 17.41 30.45 -0.15
C THR A 356 17.22 31.98 -0.08
N LEU A 357 18.28 32.73 -0.38
CA LEU A 357 18.27 34.19 -0.48
C LEU A 357 18.33 34.61 -1.95
N ARG A 358 17.46 35.52 -2.36
CA ARG A 358 17.45 36.12 -3.71
C ARG A 358 17.81 37.59 -3.60
N PHE A 359 18.67 38.10 -4.49
CA PHE A 359 19.10 39.49 -4.47
C PHE A 359 19.38 40.04 -5.87
N GLY A 360 19.03 41.31 -6.09
CA GLY A 360 19.20 42.01 -7.36
C GLY A 360 20.56 42.70 -7.47
N THR A 361 21.03 42.90 -8.70
CA THR A 361 22.30 43.58 -9.04
C THR A 361 22.10 44.86 -9.85
N GLU A 362 20.85 45.34 -9.94
CA GLU A 362 20.40 46.53 -10.69
C GLU A 362 21.19 47.80 -10.39
N THR A 363 21.68 47.94 -9.16
CA THR A 363 22.41 49.13 -8.67
C THR A 363 23.93 48.92 -8.66
N LEU A 364 24.40 47.73 -9.04
CA LEU A 364 25.81 47.35 -8.98
C LEU A 364 26.50 47.59 -10.33
N ALA A 365 27.65 48.27 -10.30
CA ALA A 365 28.50 48.39 -11.49
C ALA A 365 29.11 47.02 -11.88
N SER A 366 29.45 46.85 -13.16
CA SER A 366 30.18 45.66 -13.63
C SER A 366 31.49 45.50 -12.86
N GLY A 367 31.77 44.30 -12.37
CA GLY A 367 32.94 44.06 -11.53
C GLY A 367 32.79 42.84 -10.63
N ARG A 368 33.81 42.62 -9.80
CA ARG A 368 33.84 41.50 -8.86
C ARG A 368 33.40 41.95 -7.48
N TYR A 369 32.53 41.15 -6.88
CA TYR A 369 31.97 41.33 -5.54
C TYR A 369 32.22 40.07 -4.70
N PHE A 370 32.18 40.23 -3.38
CA PHE A 370 32.40 39.15 -2.42
C PHE A 370 31.21 39.03 -1.50
N LEU A 371 30.56 37.88 -1.54
CA LEU A 371 29.49 37.52 -0.63
C LEU A 371 30.10 36.80 0.57
N ARG A 372 29.83 37.29 1.78
CA ARG A 372 30.37 36.73 3.01
C ARG A 372 29.24 36.39 3.98
N LEU A 373 29.24 35.15 4.47
CA LEU A 373 28.45 34.70 5.61
C LEU A 373 29.34 34.78 6.85
N ILE A 374 28.84 35.42 7.91
CA ILE A 374 29.55 35.66 9.17
C ILE A 374 28.69 35.13 10.31
N GLY A 375 29.23 34.20 11.09
CA GLY A 375 28.64 33.69 12.32
C GLY A 375 28.93 34.58 13.54
N PRO A 376 28.41 34.20 14.73
CA PRO A 376 28.51 35.02 15.94
C PRO A 376 29.96 35.24 16.40
N ASP A 377 30.83 34.24 16.21
CA ASP A 377 32.25 34.30 16.60
C ASP A 377 33.15 34.95 15.52
N GLY A 378 32.56 35.56 14.48
CA GLY A 378 33.28 36.15 13.35
C GLY A 378 33.82 35.15 12.32
N THR A 379 33.69 33.84 12.58
CA THR A 379 33.95 32.76 11.63
C THR A 379 32.94 32.81 10.47
N GLY A 380 33.30 32.30 9.29
CA GLY A 380 32.45 32.49 8.13
C GLY A 380 32.93 31.85 6.84
N ARG A 381 32.15 32.06 5.77
CA ARG A 381 32.45 31.60 4.41
C ARG A 381 32.35 32.78 3.45
N THR A 382 33.18 32.76 2.39
CA THR A 382 33.19 33.80 1.35
C THR A 382 33.04 33.15 -0.03
N ARG A 383 32.24 33.76 -0.90
CA ARG A 383 32.09 33.39 -2.31
C ARG A 383 32.22 34.63 -3.18
N SER A 384 32.82 34.49 -4.37
CA SER A 384 32.90 35.61 -5.31
C SER A 384 31.72 35.61 -6.28
N LEU A 385 31.26 36.80 -6.63
CA LEU A 385 30.24 37.09 -7.64
C LEU A 385 30.82 38.02 -8.69
N SER A 386 30.61 37.73 -9.97
CA SER A 386 30.94 38.62 -11.07
C SER A 386 29.64 39.24 -11.61
N VAL A 387 29.55 40.57 -11.60
CA VAL A 387 28.44 41.32 -12.20
C VAL A 387 28.88 41.79 -13.58
N VAL A 388 28.05 41.54 -14.58
CA VAL A 388 28.26 41.99 -15.97
C VAL A 388 27.02 42.75 -16.45
N ARG A 389 27.23 43.86 -17.15
CA ARG A 389 26.18 44.66 -17.79
C ARG A 389 26.30 44.62 -19.30
#